data_AF-A0A1G7EAH2-F1
#
_entry.id   AF-A0A1G7EAH2-F1
#
_cell.length_a   1.000
_cell.length_b   1.000
_cell.length_c   1.000
_cell.angle_alpha   90.00
_cell.angle_beta   90.00
_cell.angle_gamma   90.00
#
_symmetry.space_group_name_H-M   'P 1'
#
loop_
_entity.id
_entity.type
_entity.pdbx_description
1 polymer ?
#
loop_
_entity_poly.entity_id
_entity_poly.type
_entity_poly.pdbx_seq_one_letter_code
_entity_poly.pdbx_strand_id
1 'polypeptide(L)'
;MTAQRLTERALNALTPGTTLWDYEVRGLGARRRGEDGRVFFVFKYRSPVERDSTGRGRQRYLTIGPWGRGDWGIDDARKAATAHRDALRLGRDPAAERDHRKAMPTVAELCDAYLEPIPVGHVAR
;
A
#
# COMPACT_ATOMS: atom_id res chain seq x y z
N MET A 1 -16.80 11.34 -8.90
CA MET A 1 -16.25 9.99 -9.20
C MET A 1 -17.39 9.01 -9.02
N THR A 2 -17.85 8.37 -10.08
CA THR A 2 -18.97 7.42 -10.01
C THR A 2 -18.44 6.11 -9.42
N ALA A 3 -18.99 5.71 -8.27
CA ALA A 3 -18.69 4.41 -7.67
C ALA A 3 -19.66 3.37 -8.22
N GLN A 4 -19.18 2.17 -8.50
CA GLN A 4 -20.00 1.05 -8.98
C GLN A 4 -19.64 -0.22 -8.22
N ARG A 5 -20.45 -1.28 -8.36
CA ARG A 5 -20.09 -2.57 -7.75
C ARG A 5 -18.93 -3.16 -8.55
N LEU A 6 -17.83 -3.52 -7.88
CA LEU A 6 -16.80 -4.29 -8.57
C LEU A 6 -17.37 -5.68 -8.90
N THR A 7 -17.21 -6.06 -10.16
CA THR A 7 -17.62 -7.36 -10.70
C THR A 7 -16.51 -7.88 -11.60
N GLU A 8 -16.40 -9.20 -11.75
CA GLU A 8 -15.36 -9.80 -12.61
C GLU A 8 -15.43 -9.26 -14.04
N ARG A 9 -16.64 -9.05 -14.58
CA ARG A 9 -16.83 -8.43 -15.89
C ARG A 9 -16.26 -7.02 -15.96
N ALA A 10 -16.49 -6.19 -14.93
CA ALA A 10 -15.97 -4.83 -14.88
C ALA A 10 -14.44 -4.80 -14.73
N LEU A 11 -13.86 -5.77 -14.01
CA LEU A 11 -12.41 -5.89 -13.85
C LEU A 11 -11.72 -6.37 -15.13
N ASN A 12 -12.31 -7.35 -15.83
CA ASN A 12 -11.84 -7.81 -17.14
C ASN A 12 -11.86 -6.68 -18.19
N ALA A 13 -12.90 -5.86 -18.18
CA ALA A 13 -13.05 -4.74 -19.11
C ALA A 13 -12.25 -3.49 -18.70
N LEU A 14 -11.44 -3.55 -17.64
CA LEU A 14 -10.73 -2.39 -17.12
C LEU A 14 -9.65 -1.92 -18.09
N THR A 15 -9.79 -0.69 -18.58
CA THR A 15 -8.81 -0.09 -19.49
C THR A 15 -7.55 0.37 -18.73
N PRO A 16 -6.36 0.29 -19.35
CA PRO A 16 -5.14 0.83 -18.78
C PRO A 16 -5.26 2.28 -18.34
N GLY A 17 -4.60 2.65 -17.25
CA GLY A 17 -4.62 4.02 -16.70
C GLY A 17 -5.90 4.36 -15.92
N THR A 18 -6.91 3.49 -15.92
CA THR A 18 -8.17 3.75 -15.21
C THR A 18 -8.24 3.08 -13.84
N THR A 19 -9.12 3.62 -13.01
CA THR A 19 -9.43 3.07 -11.68
C THR A 19 -10.94 3.06 -11.49
N LEU A 20 -11.50 1.89 -11.20
CA LEU A 20 -12.89 1.73 -10.78
C LEU A 20 -12.97 1.73 -9.26
N TRP A 21 -14.00 2.36 -8.71
CA TRP A 21 -14.22 2.43 -7.27
C TRP A 21 -15.43 1.59 -6.89
N ASP A 22 -15.28 0.81 -5.83
CA ASP A 22 -16.35 0.02 -5.23
C ASP A 22 -17.26 0.91 -4.38
N TYR A 23 -18.58 0.70 -4.46
CA TYR A 23 -19.53 1.42 -3.59
C TYR A 23 -19.78 0.72 -2.26
N GLU A 24 -19.59 -0.59 -2.16
CA GLU A 24 -19.88 -1.35 -0.92
C GLU A 24 -18.82 -1.05 0.14
N VAL A 25 -17.55 -1.00 -0.28
CA VAL A 25 -16.44 -0.62 0.59
C VAL A 25 -15.87 0.71 0.12
N ARG A 26 -16.28 1.79 0.78
CA ARG A 26 -15.77 3.14 0.49
C ARG A 26 -14.24 3.18 0.53
N GLY A 27 -13.65 3.62 -0.58
CA GLY A 27 -12.21 3.72 -0.73
C GLY A 27 -11.56 2.48 -1.33
N LEU A 28 -12.27 1.35 -1.47
CA LEU A 28 -11.80 0.23 -2.28
C LEU A 28 -11.94 0.58 -3.77
N GLY A 29 -10.92 0.27 -4.55
CA GLY A 29 -10.97 0.36 -6.00
C GLY A 29 -10.08 -0.68 -6.65
N ALA A 30 -10.23 -0.82 -7.96
CA ALA A 30 -9.40 -1.65 -8.81
C ALA A 30 -8.80 -0.76 -9.90
N ARG A 31 -7.47 -0.83 -10.08
CA ARG A 31 -6.76 -0.03 -11.09
C ARG A 31 -5.92 -0.91 -12.00
N ARG A 32 -5.77 -0.48 -13.25
CA ARG A 32 -4.81 -1.05 -14.21
C ARG A 32 -3.77 0.01 -14.54
N ARG A 33 -2.49 -0.26 -14.28
CA ARG A 33 -1.41 0.74 -14.39
C ARG A 33 -0.85 0.91 -15.81
N GLY A 34 -0.95 -0.08 -16.68
CA GLY A 34 -0.40 -0.07 -18.04
C GLY A 34 -1.09 -1.10 -18.94
N GLU A 35 -0.77 -1.12 -20.23
CA GLU A 35 -1.37 -2.03 -21.23
C GLU A 35 -1.16 -3.50 -20.86
N ASP A 36 0.05 -3.92 -20.52
CA ASP A 36 0.29 -5.29 -19.99
C ASP A 36 0.08 -5.41 -18.48
N GLY A 37 -0.41 -4.34 -17.86
CA GLY A 37 -0.58 -4.25 -16.42
C GLY A 37 -1.69 -5.16 -15.93
N ARG A 38 -1.39 -5.98 -14.92
CA ARG A 38 -2.42 -6.67 -14.13
C ARG A 38 -3.31 -5.65 -13.43
N VAL A 39 -4.56 -6.03 -13.18
CA VAL A 39 -5.46 -5.23 -12.33
C VAL A 39 -5.03 -5.41 -10.87
N PHE A 40 -4.94 -4.32 -10.13
CA PHE A 40 -4.63 -4.33 -8.70
C PHE A 40 -5.75 -3.69 -7.90
N PHE A 41 -6.13 -4.34 -6.81
CA PHE A 41 -6.97 -3.74 -5.80
C PHE A 41 -6.18 -2.72 -5.00
N VAL A 42 -6.80 -1.56 -4.78
CA VAL A 42 -6.24 -0.44 -4.04
C VAL A 42 -7.25 0.07 -3.02
N PHE A 43 -6.75 0.55 -1.89
CA PHE A 43 -7.54 1.21 -0.87
C PHE A 43 -7.07 2.65 -0.72
N LYS A 44 -7.96 3.60 -1.05
CA LYS A 44 -7.76 5.03 -0.91
C LYS A 44 -8.30 5.48 0.44
N TYR A 45 -7.45 6.13 1.22
CA TYR A 45 -7.82 6.64 2.54
C TYR A 45 -7.10 7.93 2.87
N ARG A 46 -7.45 8.52 4.02
CA ARG A 46 -6.72 9.64 4.61
C ARG A 46 -6.05 9.16 5.88
N SER A 47 -4.75 9.45 6.00
CA SER A 47 -3.97 9.06 7.16
C SER A 47 -4.50 9.72 8.43
N PRO A 48 -4.69 8.95 9.52
CA PRO A 48 -5.02 9.51 10.82
C PRO A 48 -3.80 10.15 11.51
N VAL A 49 -2.58 9.80 11.09
CA VAL A 49 -1.32 10.23 11.71
C VAL A 49 -0.58 11.29 10.89
N GLU A 50 -0.53 11.15 9.56
CA GLU A 50 0.08 12.15 8.68
C GLU A 50 -0.91 13.26 8.35
N ARG A 51 -0.46 14.52 8.46
CA ARG A 51 -1.22 15.70 8.07
C ARG A 51 -0.68 16.29 6.77
N ASP A 52 -1.59 16.76 5.92
CA ASP A 52 -1.25 17.59 4.76
C ASP A 52 -1.05 19.06 5.18
N SER A 53 -0.66 19.91 4.22
CA SER A 53 -0.42 21.34 4.45
C SER A 53 -1.64 22.11 4.96
N THR A 54 -2.85 21.53 4.85
CA THR A 54 -4.09 22.13 5.35
C THR A 54 -4.48 21.63 6.75
N GLY A 55 -3.64 20.81 7.37
CA GLY A 55 -3.91 20.20 8.68
C GLY A 55 -4.92 19.04 8.63
N ARG A 56 -5.29 18.55 7.44
CA ARG A 56 -6.17 17.38 7.27
C ARG A 56 -5.35 16.12 7.08
N GLY A 57 -5.96 14.95 7.27
CA GLY A 57 -5.29 13.67 7.04
C GLY A 57 -4.80 13.54 5.59
N ARG A 58 -3.50 13.25 5.40
CA ARG A 58 -2.88 13.15 4.07
C ARG A 58 -3.52 12.01 3.28
N GLN A 59 -3.88 12.26 2.02
CA GLN A 59 -4.46 11.23 1.17
C GLN A 59 -3.39 10.20 0.77
N ARG A 60 -3.66 8.92 1.03
CA ARG A 60 -2.77 7.80 0.67
C ARG A 60 -3.52 6.72 -0.10
N TYR A 61 -2.76 5.95 -0.87
CA TYR A 61 -3.24 4.75 -1.55
C TYR A 61 -2.43 3.56 -1.03
N LEU A 62 -3.13 2.52 -0.59
CA LEU A 62 -2.57 1.23 -0.22
C LEU A 62 -2.89 0.22 -1.33
N THR A 63 -1.88 -0.45 -1.88
CA THR A 63 -2.13 -1.58 -2.78
C THR A 63 -2.44 -2.81 -1.92
N ILE A 64 -3.60 -3.43 -2.13
CA ILE A 64 -4.02 -4.63 -1.40
C ILE A 64 -3.43 -5.88 -2.07
N GLY A 65 -3.59 -6.00 -3.40
CA GLY A 65 -3.09 -7.16 -4.14
C GLY A 65 -3.52 -7.18 -5.61
N PRO A 66 -2.91 -8.05 -6.42
CA PRO A 66 -3.32 -8.28 -7.80
C PRO A 66 -4.63 -9.08 -7.87
N TRP A 67 -5.50 -8.75 -8.81
CA TRP A 67 -6.66 -9.54 -9.15
C TRP A 67 -6.26 -10.75 -10.03
N GLY A 68 -6.94 -11.89 -9.85
CA GLY A 68 -6.73 -13.10 -10.65
C GLY A 68 -5.51 -13.94 -10.23
N ARG A 69 -4.98 -13.75 -9.01
CA ARG A 69 -3.91 -14.61 -8.46
C ARG A 69 -4.52 -15.65 -7.52
N GLY A 70 -4.78 -16.85 -8.04
CA GLY A 70 -5.38 -17.95 -7.27
C GLY A 70 -6.78 -17.61 -6.77
N ASP A 71 -7.09 -17.96 -5.53
CA ASP A 71 -8.39 -17.72 -4.89
C ASP A 71 -8.64 -16.25 -4.52
N TRP A 72 -7.70 -15.35 -4.83
CA TRP A 72 -7.81 -13.93 -4.47
C TRP A 72 -8.86 -13.20 -5.32
N GLY A 73 -10.06 -13.07 -4.76
CA GLY A 73 -11.23 -12.50 -5.43
C GLY A 73 -11.62 -11.09 -4.97
N ILE A 74 -12.78 -10.65 -5.47
CA ILE A 74 -13.37 -9.35 -5.11
C ILE A 74 -13.76 -9.31 -3.63
N ASP A 75 -14.30 -10.42 -3.12
CA ASP A 75 -14.73 -10.52 -1.73
C ASP A 75 -13.57 -10.45 -0.75
N ASP A 76 -12.42 -11.05 -1.08
CA ASP A 76 -11.21 -10.95 -0.25
C ASP A 76 -10.65 -9.53 -0.27
N ALA A 77 -10.70 -8.86 -1.42
CA ALA A 77 -10.34 -7.45 -1.51
C ALA A 77 -11.25 -6.56 -0.65
N ARG A 78 -12.55 -6.86 -0.58
CA ARG A 78 -13.52 -6.16 0.29
C ARG A 78 -13.26 -6.40 1.77
N LYS A 79 -12.99 -7.65 2.17
CA LYS A 79 -12.60 -8.01 3.54
C LYS A 79 -11.31 -7.30 3.95
N ALA A 80 -10.28 -7.33 3.10
CA ALA A 80 -9.01 -6.67 3.36
C ALA A 80 -9.15 -5.14 3.46
N ALA A 81 -9.90 -4.50 2.56
CA ALA A 81 -10.17 -3.07 2.61
C ALA A 81 -10.96 -2.67 3.88
N THR A 82 -11.91 -3.51 4.30
CA THR A 82 -12.64 -3.33 5.56
C THR A 82 -11.71 -3.40 6.76
N ALA A 83 -10.84 -4.41 6.82
CA ALA A 83 -9.84 -4.54 7.88
C ALA A 83 -8.89 -3.33 7.94
N HIS A 84 -8.44 -2.83 6.78
CA HIS A 84 -7.62 -1.62 6.72
C HIS A 84 -8.39 -0.38 7.20
N ARG A 85 -9.65 -0.22 6.84
CA ARG A 85 -10.51 0.86 7.33
C ARG A 85 -10.63 0.81 8.86
N ASP A 86 -10.83 -0.37 9.42
CA ASP A 86 -11.00 -0.52 10.87
C ASP A 86 -9.68 -0.27 11.61
N ALA A 87 -8.54 -0.68 11.05
CA ALA A 87 -7.22 -0.30 11.56
C ALA A 87 -7.03 1.23 11.61
N LEU A 88 -7.44 1.95 10.57
CA LEU A 88 -7.37 3.41 10.53
C LEU A 88 -8.27 4.08 11.56
N ARG A 89 -9.46 3.50 11.84
CA ARG A 89 -10.36 3.97 12.90
C ARG A 89 -9.73 3.83 14.28
N LEU A 90 -8.92 2.79 14.48
CA LEU A 90 -8.12 2.58 15.69
C LEU A 90 -6.84 3.43 15.73
N GLY A 91 -6.66 4.37 14.79
CA GLY A 91 -5.50 5.25 14.72
C GLY A 91 -4.23 4.59 14.15
N ARG A 92 -4.31 3.34 13.69
CA ARG A 92 -3.17 2.64 13.07
C ARG A 92 -3.14 2.92 11.57
N ASP A 93 -2.04 3.44 11.05
CA ASP A 93 -1.87 3.67 9.61
C ASP A 93 -1.03 2.54 8.98
N PRO A 94 -1.65 1.64 8.17
CA PRO A 94 -0.93 0.53 7.56
C PRO A 94 0.15 0.95 6.55
N ALA A 95 0.05 2.13 5.94
CA ALA A 95 1.13 2.62 5.08
C ALA A 95 2.27 3.21 5.89
N ALA A 96 1.98 3.92 6.97
CA ALA A 96 3.02 4.39 7.88
C ALA A 96 3.77 3.20 8.48
N GLU A 97 3.07 2.14 8.89
CA GLU A 97 3.69 0.91 9.40
C GLU A 97 4.54 0.20 8.34
N ARG A 98 4.02 0.06 7.12
CA ARG A 98 4.80 -0.51 6.00
C ARG A 98 6.04 0.33 5.68
N ASP A 99 5.90 1.64 5.66
CA ASP A 99 6.98 2.56 5.33
C ASP A 99 8.02 2.60 6.47
N HIS A 100 7.58 2.55 7.74
CA HIS A 100 8.45 2.39 8.90
C HIS A 100 9.22 1.07 8.81
N ARG A 101 8.55 -0.05 8.51
CA ARG A 101 9.20 -1.35 8.29
C ARG A 101 10.17 -1.36 7.11
N LYS A 102 9.93 -0.57 6.06
CA LYS A 102 10.87 -0.39 4.94
C LYS A 102 12.03 0.54 5.27
N ALA A 103 11.81 1.50 6.17
CA ALA A 103 12.83 2.44 6.64
C ALA A 103 13.67 1.87 7.79
N MET A 104 13.24 0.78 8.43
CA MET A 104 14.09 0.03 9.35
C MET A 104 15.18 -0.68 8.53
N PRO A 105 16.46 -0.45 8.82
CA PRO A 105 17.54 -1.17 8.18
C PRO A 105 17.36 -2.67 8.45
N THR A 106 17.57 -3.47 7.42
CA THR A 106 17.62 -4.92 7.56
C THR A 106 18.80 -5.32 8.45
N VAL A 107 18.73 -6.47 9.12
CA VAL A 107 19.86 -6.98 9.94
C VAL A 107 21.14 -7.08 9.10
N ALA A 108 21.03 -7.33 7.79
CA ALA A 108 22.15 -7.31 6.85
C ALA A 108 22.79 -5.91 6.72
N GLU A 109 21.99 -4.85 6.57
CA GLU A 109 22.49 -3.46 6.48
C GLU A 109 23.09 -2.98 7.81
N LEU A 110 22.60 -3.49 8.94
CA LEU A 110 23.19 -3.26 10.28
C LEU A 110 24.54 -3.97 10.46
N CYS A 111 24.74 -5.13 9.83
CA CYS A 111 26.02 -5.84 9.84
C CYS A 111 27.06 -5.17 8.93
N ASP A 112 26.67 -4.66 7.77
CA ASP A 112 27.59 -3.93 6.87
C ASP A 112 28.10 -2.62 7.51
N ALA A 113 27.24 -1.91 8.25
CA ALA A 113 27.65 -0.73 9.04
C ALA A 113 28.59 -1.07 10.21
N TYR A 114 28.56 -2.31 10.71
CA TYR A 114 29.47 -2.79 11.77
C TYR A 114 30.81 -3.31 11.23
N LEU A 115 30.90 -3.55 9.91
CA LEU A 115 32.11 -4.00 9.22
C LEU A 115 32.88 -2.87 8.51
N GLU A 116 32.49 -1.60 8.71
CA GLU A 116 33.37 -0.49 8.33
C GLU A 116 34.72 -0.66 9.04
N PRO A 117 35.84 -0.71 8.30
CA PRO A 117 37.14 -0.85 8.92
C PRO A 117 37.38 0.37 9.79
N ILE A 118 37.42 0.16 11.11
CA ILE A 118 38.04 1.11 12.04
C ILE A 118 39.41 1.41 11.44
N PRO A 119 39.72 2.66 11.04
CA PRO A 119 41.05 2.99 10.58
C PRO A 119 41.99 2.70 11.74
N VAL A 120 42.79 1.64 11.59
CA VAL A 120 43.83 1.25 12.52
C VAL A 120 44.79 2.42 12.68
N GLY A 121 44.61 3.17 13.77
CA GLY A 121 45.56 4.15 14.23
C GLY A 121 46.89 3.46 14.53
N HIS A 122 47.95 4.00 13.94
CA HIS A 122 49.34 3.56 14.06
C HIS A 122 49.76 3.21 15.50
N VAL A 123 50.43 2.06 15.67
CA VAL A 123 51.49 1.92 16.66
C VAL A 123 52.83 1.98 15.94
N ALA A 124 53.37 3.18 15.83
CA ALA A 124 54.78 3.39 15.56
C ALA A 124 55.59 2.82 16.73
N ARG A 125 56.62 2.03 16.41
CA ARG A 125 57.76 1.80 17.30
C ARG A 125 59.02 1.77 16.47
#